data_AF-A0A965QUZ7-F1
#
_entry.id   AF-A0A965QUZ7-F1
#
_cell.length_a   1.000
_cell.length_b   1.000
_cell.length_c   1.000
_cell.angle_alpha   90.00
_cell.angle_beta   90.00
_cell.angle_gamma   90.00
#
_symmetry.space_group_name_H-M   'P 1'
#
loop_
_entity.id
_entity.type
_entity.pdbx_description
1 polymer ?
#
loop_
_entity_poly.entity_id
_entity_poly.type
_entity_poly.pdbx_seq_one_letter_code
_entity_poly.pdbx_strand_id
1 'polypeptide(L)'
;MELWPAIDLRGGRCVRLLQGDYSRETVFGDDPPAMARQFVAGGAKRLHIVDLDGAKEGQPVQAELVARMVAAAGIPCQLGGGIRTLETAARGGAIAPWSGPTDLFIRPGFPFRAVDCLLTNFHMPRTTLMVLVSSFAGRDLVDRAYAEAIRERYRFLSYGDAMLIE
;
A
#
# COMPACT_ATOMS: atom_id res chain seq x y z
N MET A 1 -3.73 -17.78 8.09
CA MET A 1 -3.16 -16.42 8.15
C MET A 1 -2.01 -16.38 7.16
N GLU A 2 -2.08 -15.51 6.16
CA GLU A 2 -1.03 -15.35 5.15
C GLU A 2 -0.44 -13.95 5.30
N LEU A 3 0.89 -13.87 5.46
CA LEU A 3 1.60 -12.60 5.71
C LEU A 3 2.19 -12.09 4.39
N TRP A 4 1.87 -10.85 4.05
CA TRP A 4 2.39 -10.15 2.87
C TRP A 4 3.32 -9.04 3.35
N PRO A 5 4.65 -9.23 3.31
CA PRO A 5 5.59 -8.19 3.68
C PRO A 5 5.42 -6.97 2.78
N ALA A 6 5.39 -5.78 3.39
CA ALA A 6 5.35 -4.51 2.68
C ALA A 6 6.75 -3.92 2.49
N ILE A 7 7.04 -3.41 1.29
CA ILE A 7 8.28 -2.69 0.96
C ILE A 7 7.93 -1.30 0.45
N ASP A 8 8.31 -0.28 1.19
CA ASP A 8 8.08 1.12 0.85
C ASP A 8 9.32 1.73 0.21
N LEU A 9 9.18 2.27 -1.00
CA LEU A 9 10.27 2.80 -1.81
C LEU A 9 10.27 4.32 -1.82
N ARG A 10 11.45 4.92 -1.63
CA ARG A 10 11.65 6.35 -1.83
C ARG A 10 13.08 6.66 -2.25
N GLY A 11 13.23 7.48 -3.29
CA GLY A 11 14.53 7.87 -3.84
C GLY A 11 15.40 6.66 -4.18
N GLY A 12 14.79 5.60 -4.71
CA GLY A 12 15.46 4.35 -5.07
C GLY A 12 15.82 3.42 -3.90
N ARG A 13 15.41 3.75 -2.68
CA ARG A 13 15.82 3.05 -1.46
C ARG A 13 14.64 2.44 -0.73
N CYS A 14 14.92 1.41 0.05
CA CYS A 14 13.98 0.85 0.99
C CYS A 14 13.89 1.76 2.23
N VAL A 15 12.78 2.49 2.40
CA VAL A 15 12.58 3.43 3.53
C VAL A 15 11.34 3.15 4.37
N ARG A 16 11.37 3.53 5.64
CA ARG A 16 10.18 3.67 6.48
C ARG A 16 9.96 5.11 6.85
N LEU A 17 8.76 5.61 6.62
CA LEU A 17 8.36 6.89 7.16
C LEU A 17 7.89 6.69 8.59
N LEU A 18 8.45 7.46 9.52
CA LEU A 18 7.91 7.51 10.87
C LEU A 18 6.56 8.23 10.82
N GLN A 19 5.49 7.49 11.08
CA GLN A 19 4.11 8.02 11.05
C GLN A 19 3.69 8.64 9.70
N GLY A 20 4.29 8.20 8.59
CA GLY A 20 4.01 8.76 7.25
C GLY A 20 4.64 10.13 7.00
N ASP A 21 5.52 10.61 7.89
CA ASP A 21 6.23 11.88 7.74
C ASP A 21 7.42 11.73 6.79
N TYR A 22 7.34 12.37 5.63
CA TYR A 22 8.38 12.41 4.60
C TYR A 22 9.66 13.14 5.04
N SER A 23 9.66 13.88 6.15
CA SER A 23 10.87 14.46 6.72
C SER A 23 11.58 13.52 7.70
N ARG A 24 10.92 12.43 8.12
CA ARG A 24 11.41 11.50 9.14
C ARG A 24 11.43 10.08 8.60
N GLU A 25 12.48 9.77 7.83
CA GLU A 25 12.67 8.44 7.25
C GLU A 25 13.74 7.62 7.97
N THR A 26 13.56 6.29 7.99
CA THR A 26 14.61 5.32 8.29
C THR A 26 14.92 4.54 7.02
N VAL A 27 16.17 4.54 6.58
CA VAL A 27 16.61 3.75 5.42
C VAL A 27 16.98 2.34 5.90
N PHE A 28 16.32 1.33 5.36
CA PHE A 28 16.55 -0.09 5.67
C PHE A 28 17.52 -0.75 4.68
N GLY A 29 17.69 -0.18 3.49
CA GLY A 29 18.62 -0.67 2.48
C GLY A 29 18.56 0.15 1.20
N ASP A 30 19.61 0.04 0.41
CA ASP A 30 19.82 0.70 -0.88
C ASP A 30 19.69 -0.26 -2.08
N ASP A 31 19.45 -1.56 -1.83
CA ASP A 31 19.11 -2.57 -2.86
C ASP A 31 17.71 -3.16 -2.63
N PRO A 32 16.64 -2.50 -3.13
CA PRO A 32 15.27 -3.02 -3.02
C PRO A 32 15.04 -4.40 -3.65
N PRO A 33 15.62 -4.74 -4.82
CA PRO A 33 15.60 -6.12 -5.31
C PRO A 33 16.20 -7.15 -4.34
N ALA A 34 17.27 -6.82 -3.61
CA ALA A 34 17.82 -7.71 -2.57
C ALA A 34 16.86 -7.86 -1.39
N MET A 35 16.22 -6.78 -0.95
CA MET A 35 15.21 -6.83 0.10
C MET A 35 14.04 -7.75 -0.28
N ALA A 36 13.56 -7.66 -1.53
CA ALA A 36 12.52 -8.56 -2.04
C ALA A 36 12.96 -10.04 -1.98
N ARG A 37 14.18 -10.35 -2.45
CA ARG A 37 14.76 -11.71 -2.34
C ARG A 37 14.88 -12.17 -0.90
N GLN A 38 15.23 -11.28 0.03
CA GLN A 38 15.36 -11.62 1.45
C GLN A 38 14.00 -12.03 2.05
N PHE A 39 12.92 -11.31 1.75
CA PHE A 39 11.59 -11.70 2.19
C PHE A 39 11.15 -13.04 1.58
N VAL A 40 11.43 -13.28 0.29
CA VAL A 40 11.18 -14.56 -0.37
C VAL A 40 11.95 -15.70 0.30
N ALA A 41 13.24 -15.50 0.59
CA ALA A 41 14.07 -16.46 1.31
C ALA A 41 13.57 -16.72 2.74
N GLY A 42 12.92 -15.72 3.36
CA GLY A 42 12.22 -15.84 4.64
C GLY A 42 10.86 -16.53 4.57
N GLY A 43 10.42 -17.00 3.40
CA GLY A 43 9.18 -17.75 3.21
C GLY A 43 7.97 -16.90 2.80
N ALA A 44 8.16 -15.63 2.45
CA ALA A 44 7.09 -14.82 1.89
C ALA A 44 6.57 -15.41 0.58
N LYS A 45 5.25 -15.55 0.46
CA LYS A 45 4.60 -16.08 -0.75
C LYS A 45 4.09 -14.98 -1.68
N ARG A 46 3.94 -13.78 -1.15
CA ARG A 46 3.52 -12.57 -1.87
C ARG A 46 4.18 -11.35 -1.25
N LEU A 47 4.33 -10.28 -2.02
CA LEU A 47 4.86 -8.99 -1.56
C LEU A 47 3.87 -7.87 -1.82
N HIS A 48 3.82 -6.92 -0.90
CA HIS A 48 3.21 -5.61 -1.13
C HIS A 48 4.34 -4.59 -1.35
N ILE A 49 4.32 -3.86 -2.45
CA ILE A 49 5.33 -2.84 -2.78
C ILE A 49 4.62 -1.49 -2.87
N VAL A 50 5.19 -0.44 -2.29
CA VAL A 50 4.61 0.91 -2.29
C VAL A 50 5.64 1.89 -2.84
N ASP A 51 5.33 2.54 -3.96
CA ASP A 51 6.11 3.68 -4.47
C ASP A 51 5.65 4.96 -3.74
N LEU A 52 6.39 5.40 -2.71
CA LEU A 52 6.02 6.59 -1.94
C LEU A 52 6.21 7.88 -2.75
N ASP A 53 7.23 7.93 -3.61
CA ASP A 53 7.41 9.07 -4.50
C ASP A 53 6.26 9.13 -5.51
N GLY A 54 5.86 7.99 -6.06
CA GLY A 54 4.72 7.94 -6.96
C GLY A 54 3.38 8.22 -6.29
N ALA A 55 3.21 7.82 -5.02
CA ALA A 55 2.04 8.17 -4.23
C ALA A 55 1.94 9.68 -3.95
N LYS A 56 3.09 10.36 -3.80
CA LYS A 56 3.19 11.81 -3.60
C LYS A 56 2.99 12.59 -4.89
N GLU A 57 3.64 12.18 -5.98
CA GLU A 57 3.62 12.86 -7.28
C GLU A 57 2.40 12.49 -8.13
N GLY A 58 1.65 11.45 -7.76
CA GLY A 58 0.45 10.98 -8.48
C GLY A 58 0.73 10.22 -9.78
N GLN A 59 1.99 9.83 -10.01
CA GLN A 59 2.46 9.10 -11.19
C GLN A 59 3.52 8.07 -10.77
N PRO A 60 3.74 6.95 -11.48
CA PRO A 60 4.66 5.90 -11.05
C PRO A 60 6.14 6.32 -11.25
N VAL A 61 6.69 7.08 -10.30
CA VAL A 61 8.04 7.65 -10.35
C VAL A 61 9.12 6.56 -10.36
N GLN A 62 8.91 5.46 -9.65
CA GLN A 62 9.90 4.38 -9.50
C GLN A 62 9.53 3.12 -10.30
N ALA A 63 8.82 3.27 -11.43
CA ALA A 63 8.29 2.15 -12.21
C ALA A 63 9.34 1.09 -12.61
N GLU A 64 10.50 1.54 -13.10
CA GLU A 64 11.59 0.62 -13.51
C GLU A 64 12.16 -0.16 -12.32
N LEU A 65 12.31 0.49 -11.17
CA LEU A 65 12.78 -0.15 -9.94
C LEU A 65 11.76 -1.18 -9.44
N VAL A 66 10.47 -0.84 -9.45
CA VAL A 66 9.40 -1.78 -9.11
C VAL A 66 9.44 -2.98 -10.05
N ALA A 67 9.60 -2.79 -11.36
CA ALA A 67 9.71 -3.89 -12.32
C ALA A 67 10.90 -4.82 -12.00
N ARG A 68 12.06 -4.25 -11.66
CA ARG A 68 13.25 -5.02 -11.21
C ARG A 68 12.98 -5.80 -9.92
N MET A 69 12.27 -5.22 -8.97
CA MET A 69 11.89 -5.92 -7.73
C MET A 69 10.93 -7.08 -8.00
N VAL A 70 9.91 -6.88 -8.84
CA VAL A 70 8.95 -7.93 -9.23
C VAL A 70 9.70 -9.09 -9.88
N ALA A 71 10.61 -8.80 -10.81
CA ALA A 71 11.46 -9.81 -11.44
C ALA A 71 12.36 -10.54 -10.44
N ALA A 72 12.97 -9.81 -9.49
CA ALA A 72 13.83 -10.38 -8.47
C ALA A 72 13.09 -11.23 -7.43
N ALA A 73 11.84 -10.88 -7.11
CA ALA A 73 11.02 -11.59 -6.15
C ALA A 73 10.57 -12.96 -6.70
N GLY A 74 10.20 -13.02 -7.99
CA GLY A 74 9.72 -14.26 -8.61
C GLY A 74 8.39 -14.78 -8.04
N ILE A 75 7.68 -13.96 -7.27
CA ILE A 75 6.38 -14.26 -6.64
C ILE A 75 5.38 -13.13 -6.92
N PRO A 76 4.06 -13.36 -6.76
CA PRO A 76 3.06 -12.32 -6.95
C PRO A 76 3.33 -11.09 -6.07
N CYS A 77 3.33 -9.92 -6.71
CA CYS A 77 3.56 -8.63 -6.06
C CYS A 77 2.35 -7.72 -6.29
N GLN A 78 1.87 -7.07 -5.24
CA GLN A 78 0.84 -6.04 -5.33
C GLN A 78 1.46 -4.66 -5.14
N LEU A 79 1.28 -3.78 -6.13
CA LEU A 79 1.71 -2.38 -6.06
C LEU A 79 0.63 -1.52 -5.38
N GLY A 80 1.00 -0.80 -4.33
CA GLY A 80 0.13 0.09 -3.57
C GLY A 80 -0.21 1.39 -4.31
N GLY A 81 -1.29 2.05 -3.87
CA GLY A 81 -1.65 3.41 -4.32
C GLY A 81 -2.68 3.54 -5.44
N GLY A 82 -3.18 2.44 -6.01
CA GLY A 82 -4.03 2.47 -7.22
C GLY A 82 -5.55 2.67 -7.04
N ILE A 83 -6.07 2.61 -5.81
CA ILE A 83 -7.54 2.62 -5.56
C ILE A 83 -8.21 3.86 -6.13
N ARG A 84 -7.66 5.05 -5.84
CA ARG A 84 -8.22 6.32 -6.30
C ARG A 84 -8.24 6.39 -7.83
N THR A 85 -7.21 5.85 -8.48
CA THR A 85 -7.09 5.79 -9.93
C THR A 85 -8.13 4.86 -10.54
N LEU A 86 -8.31 3.65 -9.98
CA LEU A 86 -9.32 2.69 -10.44
C LEU A 86 -10.74 3.24 -10.30
N GLU A 87 -11.06 3.84 -9.15
CA GLU A 87 -12.37 4.49 -8.94
C GLU A 87 -12.56 5.71 -9.84
N THR A 88 -11.49 6.45 -10.15
CA THR A 88 -11.55 7.54 -11.14
C THR A 88 -11.81 7.01 -12.54
N ALA A 89 -11.13 5.93 -12.93
CA ALA A 89 -11.31 5.25 -14.22
C ALA A 89 -12.70 4.61 -14.37
N ALA A 90 -13.38 4.30 -13.26
CA ALA A 90 -14.72 3.71 -13.23
C ALA A 90 -15.87 4.73 -13.07
N ARG A 91 -15.61 6.05 -13.09
CA ARG A 91 -16.66 7.08 -12.97
C ARG A 91 -17.82 6.91 -13.97
N GLY A 92 -17.57 6.30 -15.13
CA GLY A 92 -18.56 5.98 -16.15
C GLY A 92 -19.40 4.72 -15.89
N GLY A 93 -19.23 4.04 -14.75
CA GLY A 93 -19.95 2.82 -14.38
C GLY A 93 -19.23 1.51 -14.73
N ALA A 94 -18.14 1.57 -15.50
CA ALA A 94 -17.22 0.47 -15.74
C ALA A 94 -15.79 1.02 -15.84
N ILE A 95 -14.79 0.20 -15.49
CA ILE A 95 -13.37 0.58 -15.64
C ILE A 95 -13.07 0.74 -17.14
N ALA A 96 -12.57 1.93 -17.52
CA ALA A 96 -12.10 2.22 -18.86
C ALA A 96 -10.62 2.68 -18.84
N PRO A 97 -9.87 2.53 -19.94
CA PRO A 97 -8.54 3.12 -20.06
C PRO A 97 -8.57 4.61 -19.71
N TRP A 98 -7.74 5.03 -18.77
CA TRP A 98 -7.71 6.39 -18.26
C TRP A 98 -6.27 6.82 -17.96
N SER A 99 -5.98 8.08 -18.26
CA SER A 99 -4.71 8.73 -17.93
C SER A 99 -4.98 10.17 -17.54
N GLY A 100 -4.34 10.63 -16.47
CA GLY A 100 -4.48 11.97 -15.93
C GLY A 100 -4.22 12.01 -14.43
N PRO A 101 -4.30 13.19 -13.81
CA PRO A 101 -4.30 13.32 -12.35
C PRO A 101 -5.66 12.92 -11.78
N THR A 102 -5.65 12.36 -10.57
CA THR A 102 -6.89 12.11 -9.81
C THR A 102 -6.98 13.08 -8.64
N ASP A 103 -8.10 13.81 -8.58
CA ASP A 103 -8.48 14.66 -7.45
C ASP A 103 -9.41 13.92 -6.46
N LEU A 104 -9.61 12.62 -6.67
CA LEU A 104 -10.60 11.85 -5.94
C LEU A 104 -10.21 11.71 -4.47
N PHE A 105 -11.02 12.32 -3.60
CA PHE A 105 -10.94 12.15 -2.16
C PHE A 105 -12.07 11.26 -1.66
N ILE A 106 -11.71 10.06 -1.21
CA ILE A 106 -12.64 9.06 -0.68
C ILE A 106 -13.05 9.46 0.75
N ARG A 107 -14.36 9.44 1.01
CA ARG A 107 -14.99 9.84 2.29
C ARG A 107 -15.98 8.76 2.75
N PRO A 108 -16.39 8.77 4.02
CA PRO A 108 -17.43 7.86 4.50
C PRO A 108 -18.69 7.95 3.62
N GLY A 109 -19.24 6.80 3.23
CA GLY A 109 -20.36 6.70 2.29
C GLY A 109 -19.97 6.74 0.81
N PHE A 110 -18.67 6.76 0.48
CA PHE A 110 -18.21 6.66 -0.90
C PHE A 110 -18.65 5.33 -1.55
N PRO A 111 -19.35 5.35 -2.69
CA PRO A 111 -19.79 4.14 -3.36
C PRO A 111 -18.64 3.58 -4.21
N PHE A 112 -17.86 2.66 -3.64
CA PHE A 112 -16.84 1.92 -4.39
C PHE A 112 -17.50 1.11 -5.52
N ARG A 113 -16.96 1.21 -6.73
CA ARG A 113 -17.50 0.56 -7.94
C ARG A 113 -16.47 -0.26 -8.70
N ALA A 114 -15.19 0.04 -8.50
CA ALA A 114 -14.09 -0.59 -9.23
C ALA A 114 -13.33 -1.61 -8.38
N VAL A 115 -13.39 -1.46 -7.06
CA VAL A 115 -12.55 -2.20 -6.11
C VAL A 115 -13.44 -2.96 -5.14
N ASP A 116 -13.38 -4.28 -5.18
CA ASP A 116 -14.09 -5.17 -4.26
C ASP A 116 -13.23 -5.61 -3.07
N CYS A 117 -11.90 -5.56 -3.21
CA CYS A 117 -10.97 -5.88 -2.13
C CYS A 117 -9.81 -4.88 -2.03
N LEU A 118 -9.28 -4.72 -0.82
CA LEU A 118 -8.20 -3.77 -0.51
C LEU A 118 -7.07 -4.46 0.24
N LEU A 119 -5.88 -4.49 -0.37
CA LEU A 119 -4.62 -4.81 0.31
C LEU A 119 -3.83 -3.52 0.59
N THR A 120 -3.51 -3.27 1.87
CA THR A 120 -2.84 -2.04 2.31
C THR A 120 -2.09 -2.21 3.63
N ASN A 121 -1.17 -1.31 3.97
CA ASN A 121 -0.48 -1.27 5.26
C ASN A 121 -1.42 -0.90 6.43
N PHE A 122 -0.96 -1.08 7.67
CA PHE A 122 -1.57 -0.40 8.81
C PHE A 122 -1.18 1.08 8.86
N HIS A 123 -2.16 1.96 9.00
CA HIS A 123 -2.05 3.41 8.89
C HIS A 123 -2.19 4.09 10.26
N MET A 124 -1.57 5.26 10.42
CA MET A 124 -1.76 6.05 11.64
C MET A 124 -3.21 6.53 11.80
N PRO A 125 -3.71 6.64 13.04
CA PRO A 125 -4.97 7.31 13.33
C PRO A 125 -4.98 8.74 12.78
N ARG A 126 -6.14 9.20 12.31
CA ARG A 126 -6.38 10.57 11.79
C ARG A 126 -5.60 10.92 10.52
N THR A 127 -5.25 9.93 9.70
CA THR A 127 -4.70 10.13 8.36
C THR A 127 -5.78 10.00 7.27
N THR A 128 -5.54 10.58 6.10
CA THR A 128 -6.43 10.41 4.93
C THR A 128 -6.51 8.96 4.46
N LEU A 129 -5.43 8.19 4.60
CA LEU A 129 -5.41 6.75 4.35
C LEU A 129 -6.30 5.99 5.34
N MET A 130 -6.30 6.36 6.61
CA MET A 130 -7.23 5.81 7.60
C MET A 130 -8.69 6.14 7.24
N VAL A 131 -8.96 7.36 6.73
CA VAL A 131 -10.29 7.73 6.23
C VAL A 131 -10.70 6.86 5.04
N LEU A 132 -9.80 6.62 4.08
CA LEU A 132 -10.05 5.73 2.94
C LEU A 132 -10.39 4.31 3.43
N VAL A 133 -9.54 3.71 4.25
CA VAL A 133 -9.73 2.34 4.76
C VAL A 133 -11.02 2.23 5.57
N SER A 134 -11.33 3.21 6.42
CA SER A 134 -12.58 3.25 7.19
C SER A 134 -13.82 3.44 6.29
N SER A 135 -13.66 4.15 5.17
CA SER A 135 -14.75 4.32 4.19
C SER A 135 -15.01 3.03 3.40
N PHE A 136 -13.97 2.23 3.16
CA PHE A 136 -14.05 0.96 2.46
C PHE A 136 -14.64 -0.16 3.34
N ALA A 137 -14.07 -0.34 4.53
CA ALA A 137 -14.34 -1.49 5.40
C ALA A 137 -15.39 -1.23 6.51
N GLY A 138 -15.76 0.03 6.71
CA GLY A 138 -16.55 0.46 7.86
C GLY A 138 -15.69 0.64 9.13
N ARG A 139 -16.03 1.65 9.93
CA ARG A 139 -15.21 2.06 11.07
C ARG A 139 -15.06 0.97 12.15
N ASP A 140 -16.15 0.29 12.49
CA ASP A 140 -16.16 -0.71 13.57
C ASP A 140 -15.30 -1.95 13.24
N LEU A 141 -15.25 -2.34 11.97
CA LEU A 141 -14.39 -3.45 11.53
C LEU A 141 -12.92 -3.05 11.62
N VAL A 142 -12.58 -1.84 11.15
CA VAL A 142 -11.22 -1.31 11.22
C VAL A 142 -10.75 -1.19 12.66
N ASP A 143 -11.55 -0.62 13.55
CA ASP A 143 -11.17 -0.44 14.95
C ASP A 143 -10.90 -1.79 15.65
N ARG A 144 -11.72 -2.82 15.38
CA ARG A 144 -11.48 -4.19 15.88
C ARG A 144 -10.21 -4.82 15.29
N ALA A 145 -9.99 -4.68 13.99
CA ALA A 145 -8.79 -5.21 13.33
C ALA A 145 -7.50 -4.57 13.88
N TYR A 146 -7.53 -3.27 14.18
CA TYR A 146 -6.38 -2.56 14.77
C TYR A 146 -6.13 -2.98 16.21
N ALA A 147 -7.19 -3.15 17.02
CA ALA A 147 -7.06 -3.66 18.39
C ALA A 147 -6.41 -5.05 18.41
N GLU A 148 -6.83 -5.93 17.50
CA GLU A 148 -6.27 -7.27 17.32
C GLU A 148 -4.81 -7.24 16.85
N ALA A 149 -4.49 -6.41 15.84
CA ALA A 149 -3.13 -6.24 15.34
C ALA A 149 -2.17 -5.74 16.44
N ILE A 150 -2.63 -4.83 17.31
CA ILE A 150 -1.86 -4.39 18.49
C ILE A 150 -1.66 -5.55 19.47
N ARG A 151 -2.72 -6.33 19.75
CA ARG A 151 -2.69 -7.48 20.67
C ARG A 151 -1.68 -8.54 20.21
N GLU A 152 -1.65 -8.82 18.92
CA GLU A 152 -0.76 -9.80 18.28
C GLU A 152 0.60 -9.20 17.87
N ARG A 153 0.88 -7.94 18.24
CA ARG A 153 2.16 -7.24 17.98
C ARG A 153 2.56 -7.18 16.50
N TYR A 154 1.58 -6.96 15.63
CA TYR A 154 1.83 -6.64 14.24
C TYR A 154 2.70 -5.39 14.13
N ARG A 155 3.48 -5.32 13.06
CA ARG A 155 4.32 -4.17 12.72
C ARG A 155 3.48 -3.20 11.92
N PHE A 156 3.39 -1.95 12.37
CA PHE A 156 2.58 -0.92 11.72
C PHE A 156 3.45 -0.06 10.79
N LEU A 157 2.79 0.66 9.88
CA LEU A 157 3.42 1.61 8.95
C LEU A 157 4.33 0.91 7.93
N SER A 158 5.28 1.64 7.35
CA SER A 158 6.20 1.09 6.34
C SER A 158 7.05 -0.05 6.90
N TYR A 159 7.34 -1.06 6.07
CA TYR A 159 7.95 -2.35 6.47
C TYR A 159 7.18 -3.10 7.55
N GLY A 160 5.95 -2.66 7.80
CA GLY A 160 5.01 -3.35 8.65
C GLY A 160 4.40 -4.56 7.96
N ASP A 161 3.38 -5.06 8.61
CA ASP A 161 2.49 -6.06 8.06
C ASP A 161 1.38 -5.37 7.25
N ALA A 162 0.76 -6.12 6.36
CA ALA A 162 -0.35 -5.65 5.54
C ALA A 162 -1.69 -6.22 6.04
N MET A 163 -2.77 -5.56 5.64
CA MET A 163 -4.16 -5.92 5.85
C MET A 163 -4.82 -6.16 4.49
N LEU A 164 -5.46 -7.32 4.35
CA LEU A 164 -6.40 -7.61 3.26
C LEU A 164 -7.82 -7.42 3.78
N ILE A 165 -8.64 -6.70 3.01
CA ILE A 165 -10.05 -6.43 3.29
C ILE A 165 -10.85 -6.90 2.08
N GLU A 166 -11.83 -7.77 2.29
CA GLU A 166 -12.70 -8.42 1.29
C GLU A 166 -14.16 -8.39 1.76
#